data_AF-K8E5A1-F1
#
_entry.id   AF-K8E5A1-F1
#
_cell.length_a   1.000
_cell.length_b   1.000
_cell.length_c   1.000
_cell.angle_alpha   90.00
_cell.angle_beta   90.00
_cell.angle_gamma   90.00
#
_symmetry.space_group_name_H-M   'P 1'
#
loop_
_entity.id
_entity.type
_entity.pdbx_description
1 polymer ?
#
loop_
_entity_poly.entity_id
_entity_poly.type
_entity_poly.pdbx_seq_one_letter_code
_entity_poly.pdbx_strand_id
1 'polypeptide(L)'
;MKALLANYYVEFKPKVNTDWIILCILHELRIVSYKQISSLINLAFPIAEKNLRKQISHLKEQGLIEFIVDDKLGNAHYYFLTREGHNSIGGYYPYPKVPEYNLFHHLMVTNSLFCSLLLLEL
;
A
#
# COMPACT_ATOMS: atom_id res chain seq x y z
N MET A 1 -1.05 -1.03 -20.50
CA MET A 1 -0.46 -2.24 -19.89
C MET A 1 -1.42 -3.41 -20.06
N LYS A 2 -0.93 -4.61 -20.43
CA LYS A 2 -1.75 -5.83 -20.47
C LYS A 2 -2.18 -6.18 -19.05
N ALA A 3 -3.48 -6.27 -18.79
CA ALA A 3 -4.01 -6.68 -17.48
C ALA A 3 -3.51 -8.09 -17.17
N LEU A 4 -2.71 -8.22 -16.11
CA LEU A 4 -2.17 -9.49 -15.64
C LEU A 4 -3.27 -10.23 -14.88
N LEU A 5 -3.98 -11.09 -15.59
CA LEU A 5 -4.92 -12.03 -14.99
C LEU A 5 -4.13 -13.00 -14.09
N ALA A 6 -4.49 -13.02 -12.80
CA ALA A 6 -4.45 -14.18 -11.92
C ALA A 6 -3.08 -14.80 -11.58
N ASN A 7 -2.71 -14.71 -10.30
CA ASN A 7 -1.87 -15.67 -9.58
C ASN A 7 -0.49 -15.97 -10.18
N TYR A 8 0.26 -14.95 -10.58
CA TYR A 8 1.71 -15.13 -10.76
C TYR A 8 2.43 -14.81 -9.46
N TYR A 9 3.18 -15.80 -8.94
CA TYR A 9 4.29 -15.52 -8.05
C TYR A 9 5.23 -14.56 -8.77
N VAL A 10 5.21 -13.29 -8.36
CA VAL A 10 6.15 -12.29 -8.88
C VAL A 10 7.47 -12.51 -8.18
N GLU A 11 8.46 -13.03 -8.92
CA GLU A 11 9.82 -13.17 -8.41
C GLU A 11 10.34 -11.80 -7.96
N PHE A 12 10.69 -11.71 -6.69
CA PHE A 12 11.05 -10.46 -6.04
C PHE A 12 12.44 -9.98 -6.49
N LYS A 13 12.52 -8.80 -7.14
CA LYS A 13 13.78 -8.13 -7.51
C LYS A 13 13.86 -6.74 -6.86
N PRO A 14 14.52 -6.60 -5.68
CA PRO A 14 14.35 -5.46 -4.78
C PRO A 14 14.70 -4.09 -5.36
N LYS A 15 15.64 -4.01 -6.32
CA LYS A 15 16.05 -2.73 -6.95
C LYS A 15 15.11 -2.25 -8.06
N VAL A 16 14.16 -3.07 -8.53
CA VAL A 16 13.44 -2.82 -9.78
C VAL A 16 11.97 -2.48 -9.56
N ASN A 17 11.37 -2.80 -8.41
CA ASN A 17 9.90 -2.86 -8.30
C ASN A 17 9.29 -2.24 -7.03
N THR A 18 9.87 -1.17 -6.47
CA THR A 18 9.27 -0.47 -5.31
C THR A 18 7.82 -0.05 -5.55
N ASP A 19 7.51 0.46 -6.75
CA ASP A 19 6.16 0.85 -7.15
C ASP A 19 5.19 -0.33 -7.09
N TRP A 20 5.58 -1.46 -7.67
CA TRP A 20 4.81 -2.69 -7.62
C TRP A 20 4.56 -3.16 -6.18
N ILE A 21 5.56 -3.06 -5.30
CA ILE A 21 5.44 -3.46 -3.90
C ILE A 21 4.46 -2.56 -3.16
N ILE A 22 4.55 -1.24 -3.35
CA ILE A 22 3.58 -0.29 -2.76
C ILE A 22 2.17 -0.63 -3.23
N LEU A 23 2.00 -0.87 -4.54
CA LEU A 23 0.73 -1.25 -5.12
C LEU A 23 0.20 -2.56 -4.53
N CYS A 24 1.03 -3.60 -4.38
CA CYS A 24 0.64 -4.85 -3.71
C CYS A 24 0.25 -4.65 -2.24
N ILE A 25 1.01 -3.85 -1.48
CA ILE A 25 0.68 -3.52 -0.08
C ILE A 25 -0.72 -2.89 -0.01
N LEU A 26 -0.99 -1.92 -0.87
CA LEU A 26 -2.28 -1.22 -0.92
C LEU A 26 -3.40 -2.14 -1.42
N HIS A 27 -3.11 -3.10 -2.29
CA HIS A 27 -4.06 -4.10 -2.75
C HIS A 27 -4.54 -4.99 -1.61
N GLU A 28 -3.60 -5.52 -0.81
CA GLU A 28 -3.91 -6.44 0.29
C GLU A 28 -4.49 -5.70 1.50
N LEU A 29 -3.85 -4.60 1.93
CA LEU A 29 -4.21 -3.90 3.17
C LEU A 29 -5.27 -2.81 2.98
N ARG A 30 -5.60 -2.48 1.73
CA ARG A 30 -6.60 -1.50 1.28
C ARG A 30 -6.26 -0.04 1.59
N ILE A 31 -5.98 0.26 2.86
CA ILE A 31 -5.70 1.62 3.32
C ILE A 31 -4.55 1.57 4.33
N VAL A 32 -3.47 2.30 4.05
CA VAL A 32 -2.27 2.33 4.88
C VAL A 32 -1.67 3.72 4.98
N SER A 33 -1.15 4.05 6.15
CA SER A 33 -0.36 5.26 6.37
C SER A 33 1.04 5.17 5.75
N TYR A 34 1.67 6.33 5.54
CA TYR A 34 3.08 6.39 5.12
C TYR A 34 4.01 5.57 6.03
N LYS A 35 3.81 5.67 7.36
CA LYS A 35 4.64 4.96 8.34
C LYS A 35 4.52 3.44 8.17
N GLN A 36 3.31 2.94 7.97
CA GLN A 36 3.06 1.52 7.72
C GLN A 36 3.73 1.06 6.42
N ILE A 37 3.56 1.79 5.31
CA ILE A 37 4.24 1.48 4.04
C ILE A 37 5.76 1.43 4.24
N SER A 38 6.32 2.42 4.94
CA SER A 38 7.75 2.48 5.24
C SER A 38 8.21 1.27 6.04
N SER A 39 7.47 0.88 7.08
CA SER A 39 7.81 -0.27 7.90
C SER A 39 7.79 -1.58 7.09
N LEU A 40 6.72 -1.87 6.33
CA LEU A 40 6.62 -3.12 5.54
C LEU A 40 7.72 -3.24 4.49
N ILE A 41 7.99 -2.16 3.76
CA ILE A 41 9.02 -2.21 2.73
C ILE A 41 10.38 -2.48 3.37
N ASN A 42 10.68 -1.84 4.51
CA ASN A 42 11.95 -2.03 5.20
C ASN A 42 12.11 -3.41 5.85
N LEU A 43 11.04 -4.17 6.11
CA LEU A 43 11.12 -5.59 6.48
C LEU A 43 11.68 -6.44 5.33
N ALA A 44 11.32 -6.09 4.09
CA ALA A 44 11.79 -6.82 2.91
C ALA A 44 13.17 -6.34 2.42
N PHE A 45 13.40 -5.02 2.41
CA PHE A 45 14.68 -4.42 2.01
C PHE A 45 14.78 -2.95 2.47
N PRO A 46 15.98 -2.46 2.81
CA PRO A 46 16.16 -1.07 3.21
C PRO A 46 15.80 -0.08 2.10
N ILE A 47 14.97 0.92 2.42
CA ILE A 47 14.67 2.05 1.54
C ILE A 47 14.81 3.38 2.27
N ALA A 48 15.52 4.33 1.66
CA ALA A 48 15.63 5.69 2.18
C ALA A 48 14.29 6.43 2.08
N GLU A 49 13.96 7.22 3.11
CA GLU A 49 12.71 7.98 3.18
C GLU A 49 12.49 8.88 1.95
N LYS A 50 13.55 9.57 1.49
CA LYS A 50 13.49 10.42 0.29
C LYS A 50 13.05 9.65 -0.95
N ASN A 51 13.53 8.40 -1.09
CA ASN A 51 13.15 7.55 -2.22
C ASN A 51 11.70 7.08 -2.05
N LEU A 52 11.29 6.62 -0.87
CA LEU A 52 9.91 6.21 -0.66
C LEU A 52 8.90 7.34 -0.96
N ARG A 53 9.20 8.57 -0.51
CA ARG A 53 8.38 9.75 -0.83
C ARG A 53 8.29 9.99 -2.33
N LYS A 54 9.42 9.93 -3.05
CA LYS A 54 9.46 10.09 -4.52
C LYS A 54 8.57 9.05 -5.22
N GLN A 55 8.63 7.80 -4.78
CA GLN A 55 7.84 6.71 -5.36
C GLN A 55 6.33 6.89 -5.11
N ILE A 56 5.95 7.29 -3.89
CA ILE A 56 4.54 7.61 -3.58
C ILE A 56 4.04 8.79 -4.42
N SER A 57 4.83 9.85 -4.55
CA SER A 57 4.49 10.99 -5.43
C SER A 57 4.32 10.55 -6.88
N HIS A 58 5.24 9.72 -7.39
CA HIS A 58 5.16 9.18 -8.74
C HIS A 58 3.88 8.37 -8.97
N LEU A 59 3.54 7.43 -8.08
CA LEU A 59 2.31 6.64 -8.17
C LEU A 59 1.04 7.50 -8.13
N LYS A 60 1.05 8.57 -7.34
CA LYS A 60 -0.06 9.53 -7.27
C LYS A 60 -0.18 10.33 -8.58
N GLU A 61 0.94 10.79 -9.13
CA GLU A 61 0.96 11.50 -10.43
C GLU A 61 0.46 10.62 -11.58
N GLN A 62 0.68 9.30 -11.51
CA GLN A 62 0.15 8.33 -12.45
C GLN A 62 -1.34 7.97 -12.21
N GLY A 63 -1.99 8.55 -11.20
CA GLY A 63 -3.39 8.26 -10.88
C GLY A 63 -3.63 6.87 -10.28
N LEU A 64 -2.59 6.15 -9.86
CA LEU A 64 -2.71 4.78 -9.34
C LEU A 64 -3.08 4.73 -7.86
N ILE A 65 -2.75 5.78 -7.11
CA ILE A 65 -3.06 5.89 -5.69
C ILE A 65 -3.64 7.27 -5.36
N GLU A 66 -4.47 7.30 -4.34
CA GLU A 66 -4.91 8.53 -3.67
C GLU A 66 -4.67 8.44 -2.17
N PHE A 67 -4.94 9.54 -1.47
CA PHE A 67 -4.91 9.56 -0.01
C PHE A 67 -6.10 10.33 0.57
N ILE A 68 -6.49 9.92 1.76
CA ILE A 68 -7.37 10.70 2.63
C ILE A 68 -6.58 11.25 3.81
N VAL A 69 -7.04 12.39 4.32
CA VAL A 69 -6.54 13.04 5.53
C VAL A 69 -7.67 13.02 6.54
N ASP A 70 -7.36 12.64 7.78
CA ASP A 70 -8.32 12.65 8.87
C ASP A 70 -7.73 13.40 10.08
N ASP A 71 -8.34 14.54 10.39
CA ASP A 71 -7.95 15.41 11.50
C ASP A 71 -8.02 14.70 12.86
N LYS A 72 -8.94 13.75 13.03
CA LYS A 72 -9.08 12.97 14.26
C LYS A 72 -7.95 11.97 14.44
N LEU A 73 -7.24 11.64 13.36
CA LEU A 73 -6.09 10.74 13.36
C LEU A 73 -4.76 11.49 13.20
N GLY A 74 -4.75 12.80 13.47
CA GLY A 74 -3.55 13.62 13.51
C GLY A 74 -3.07 14.11 12.15
N ASN A 75 -3.98 14.30 11.19
CA ASN A 75 -3.68 14.86 9.86
C ASN A 75 -2.65 14.06 9.04
N ALA A 76 -2.58 12.74 9.26
CA ALA A 76 -1.73 11.87 8.46
C ALA A 76 -2.37 11.57 7.09
N HIS A 77 -1.53 11.30 6.09
CA HIS A 77 -1.98 10.77 4.80
C HIS A 77 -2.16 9.25 4.88
N TYR A 78 -3.35 8.79 4.53
CA TYR A 78 -3.71 7.39 4.40
C TYR A 78 -3.95 7.04 2.94
N TYR A 79 -3.04 6.26 2.38
CA TYR A 79 -3.00 5.94 0.97
C TYR A 79 -3.87 4.72 0.66
N PHE A 80 -4.51 4.73 -0.50
CA PHE A 80 -5.32 3.64 -1.04
C PHE A 80 -5.19 3.60 -2.57
N LEU A 81 -5.47 2.44 -3.17
CA LEU A 81 -5.50 2.30 -4.63
C LEU A 81 -6.70 3.06 -5.20
N THR A 82 -6.51 3.74 -6.32
CA THR A 82 -7.64 4.16 -7.17
C THR A 82 -8.19 2.96 -7.94
N ARG A 83 -9.28 3.16 -8.67
CA ARG A 83 -9.80 2.12 -9.59
C ARG A 83 -8.75 1.72 -10.62
N GLU A 84 -7.99 2.69 -11.15
CA GLU A 84 -6.94 2.45 -12.13
C GLU A 84 -5.76 1.69 -11.51
N GLY A 85 -5.32 2.10 -10.32
CA GLY A 85 -4.30 1.37 -9.55
C GLY A 85 -4.70 -0.07 -9.25
N HIS A 86 -5.94 -0.28 -8.82
CA HIS A 86 -6.47 -1.61 -8.56
C HIS A 86 -6.47 -2.49 -9.82
N ASN A 87 -6.95 -1.97 -10.94
CA ASN A 87 -6.97 -2.69 -12.22
C ASN A 87 -5.55 -2.97 -12.74
N SER A 88 -4.56 -2.14 -12.42
CA SER A 88 -3.17 -2.31 -12.86
C SER A 88 -2.49 -3.55 -12.27
N ILE A 89 -2.96 -4.03 -11.11
CA ILE A 89 -2.40 -5.19 -10.39
C ILE A 89 -3.11 -6.49 -10.78
N GLY A 90 -4.31 -6.41 -11.37
CA GLY A 90 -5.06 -7.59 -11.82
C GLY A 90 -5.74 -8.37 -10.70
N GLY A 91 -6.13 -7.69 -9.62
CA GLY A 91 -6.79 -8.30 -8.46
C GLY A 91 -8.19 -8.85 -8.75
N TYR A 92 -8.52 -9.99 -8.13
CA TYR A 92 -9.88 -10.57 -8.16
C TYR A 92 -10.85 -9.90 -7.18
N TYR A 93 -10.32 -9.21 -6.16
CA TYR A 93 -11.15 -8.67 -5.10
C TYR A 93 -11.83 -7.36 -5.52
N PRO A 94 -13.06 -7.08 -5.06
CA PRO A 94 -13.71 -5.81 -5.37
C PRO A 94 -12.90 -4.63 -4.82
N TYR A 95 -12.82 -3.57 -5.63
CA TYR A 95 -12.37 -2.25 -5.24
C TYR A 95 -13.15 -1.75 -4.00
N PRO A 96 -12.49 -1.17 -2.97
CA PRO A 96 -13.17 -0.63 -1.81
C PRO A 96 -14.06 0.55 -2.24
N LYS A 97 -15.38 0.35 -2.23
CA LYS A 97 -16.34 1.31 -2.79
C LYS A 97 -16.41 2.64 -2.03
N VAL A 98 -16.00 2.67 -0.76
CA VAL A 98 -16.00 3.87 0.10
C VAL A 98 -14.87 3.79 1.14
N PRO A 99 -13.66 4.27 0.83
CA PRO A 99 -12.49 4.16 1.71
C PRO A 99 -12.68 4.84 3.08
N GLU A 100 -13.41 5.96 3.11
CA GLU A 100 -13.57 6.82 4.29
C GLU A 100 -14.37 6.13 5.41
N TYR A 101 -15.44 5.41 5.04
CA TYR A 101 -16.34 4.77 6.01
C TYR A 101 -15.67 3.61 6.76
N ASN A 102 -14.63 3.02 6.19
CA ASN A 102 -13.94 1.86 6.76
C ASN A 102 -12.50 2.19 7.21
N LEU A 103 -12.06 3.45 7.14
CA LEU A 103 -10.70 3.87 7.46
C LEU A 103 -10.23 3.30 8.81
N PHE A 104 -11.01 3.52 9.88
CA PHE A 104 -10.63 3.08 11.21
C PHE A 104 -10.51 1.55 11.32
N HIS A 105 -11.45 0.81 10.72
CA HIS A 105 -11.41 -0.65 10.69
C HIS A 105 -10.17 -1.18 9.94
N HIS A 106 -9.87 -0.61 8.77
CA HIS A 106 -8.68 -0.99 7.99
C HIS A 106 -7.38 -0.68 8.74
N LEU A 107 -7.30 0.47 9.44
CA LEU A 107 -6.15 0.80 10.26
C LEU A 107 -5.98 -0.14 11.44
N MET A 108 -7.07 -0.51 12.13
CA MET A 108 -7.02 -1.49 13.23
C MET A 108 -6.51 -2.84 12.75
N VAL A 109 -7.14 -3.41 11.71
CA VAL A 109 -6.72 -4.71 11.15
C VAL A 109 -5.27 -4.68 10.72
N THR A 110 -4.86 -3.62 10.01
CA THR A 110 -3.50 -3.47 9.55
C THR A 110 -2.52 -3.38 10.72
N ASN A 111 -2.79 -2.54 11.73
CA ASN A 111 -1.95 -2.43 12.92
C ASN A 111 -1.82 -3.76 13.67
N SER A 112 -2.91 -4.53 13.82
CA SER A 112 -2.85 -5.86 14.42
C SER A 112 -1.94 -6.80 13.64
N LEU A 113 -2.04 -6.80 12.31
CA LEU A 113 -1.20 -7.60 11.42
C LEU A 113 0.28 -7.22 11.55
N PHE A 114 0.58 -5.92 11.62
CA PHE A 114 1.92 -5.40 11.90
C PHE A 114 2.47 -5.88 13.24
N CYS A 115 1.68 -5.73 14.30
CA CYS A 115 2.11 -6.17 15.63
C CYS A 115 2.44 -7.67 15.63
N SER A 116 1.62 -8.50 14.98
CA SER A 116 1.88 -9.94 14.88
C SER A 116 3.14 -10.26 14.07
N LEU A 117 3.39 -9.56 12.97
CA LEU A 117 4.60 -9.74 12.16
C LEU A 117 5.87 -9.33 12.93
N LEU A 118 5.85 -8.17 13.59
CA LEU A 118 6.99 -7.67 14.36
C LEU A 118 7.26 -8.48 15.64
N LEU A 119 6.24 -9.10 16.23
CA LEU A 119 6.40 -10.03 17.36
C LEU A 119 7.06 -11.35 16.96
N LEU A 120 7.05 -11.73 15.68
CA LEU A 120 7.74 -12.93 15.19
C LEU A 120 9.23 -12.67 14.88
N GLU A 121 9.67 -11.41 14.89
CA GLU A 121 11.08 -11.02 14.68
C GLU A 121 11.86 -10.81 16.00
N LEU A 122 11.23 -11.03 17.16
CA LEU A 122 11.84 -11.03 18.49
C LEU A 122 12.00 -12.45 19.03
#